data_AF-A0A945L137-F1
#
_entry.id   AF-A0A945L137-F1
#
_cell.length_a   1.000
_cell.length_b   1.000
_cell.length_c   1.000
_cell.angle_alpha   90.00
_cell.angle_beta   90.00
_cell.angle_gamma   90.00
#
_symmetry.space_group_name_H-M   'P 1'
#
loop_
_entity.id
_entity.type
_entity.pdbx_description
1 polymer ?
#
loop_
_entity_poly.entity_id
_entity_poly.type
_entity_poly.pdbx_seq_one_letter_code
_entity_poly.pdbx_strand_id
1 'polypeptide(L)'
;MKIQLRSKAVSLISIVFLGLMPTALSQQEAMSPEEVEAAKQRLNQSIEQAVLTVMDGIELHEVQVVPVQKALISYFAPVQIERMKMQAERQKMARSGGEGQRVRGNREAIMARMAKLQKLRSDVDKKIKAILEKKQLKSYRAAMDKVMPTQRRPGGRGGPGGGR
;
A
#
# COMPACT_ATOMS: atom_id res chain seq x y z
N MET A 1 -24.67 8.41 14.87
CA MET A 1 -24.00 7.38 15.69
C MET A 1 -22.59 7.17 15.16
N LYS A 2 -21.55 7.43 15.96
CA LYS A 2 -20.18 7.01 15.65
C LYS A 2 -20.11 5.50 15.88
N ILE A 3 -20.05 4.72 14.82
CA ILE A 3 -19.84 3.28 14.93
C ILE A 3 -18.42 3.09 15.43
N GLN A 4 -18.26 2.70 16.69
CA GLN A 4 -16.98 2.25 17.20
C GLN A 4 -16.61 0.96 16.47
N LEU A 5 -15.87 1.08 15.37
CA LEU A 5 -15.34 -0.03 14.56
C LEU A 5 -14.54 -1.05 15.39
N ARG A 6 -14.12 -0.68 16.61
CA ARG A 6 -13.42 -1.55 17.55
C ARG A 6 -14.25 -2.71 18.11
N SER A 7 -15.59 -2.62 18.17
CA SER A 7 -16.40 -3.64 18.88
C SER A 7 -17.17 -4.58 17.95
N LYS A 8 -17.33 -4.23 16.68
CA LYS A 8 -17.80 -5.17 15.65
C LYS A 8 -16.58 -5.50 14.80
N ALA A 9 -15.76 -6.39 15.33
CA ALA A 9 -14.87 -7.23 14.56
C ALA A 9 -15.73 -7.96 13.51
N VAL A 10 -16.05 -7.26 12.42
CA VAL A 10 -16.35 -7.90 11.15
C VAL A 10 -15.11 -8.71 10.90
N SER A 11 -15.24 -10.01 11.12
CA SER A 11 -14.23 -11.03 10.87
C SER A 11 -13.57 -10.73 9.53
N LEU A 12 -12.48 -9.98 9.57
CA LEU A 12 -11.65 -9.57 8.43
C LEU A 12 -10.90 -10.78 7.87
N ILE A 13 -11.01 -11.91 8.56
CA ILE A 13 -10.30 -13.18 8.38
C ILE A 13 -10.76 -13.95 7.12
N SER A 14 -11.91 -13.63 6.52
CA SER A 14 -12.45 -14.47 5.43
C SER A 14 -12.22 -13.96 4.00
N ILE A 15 -11.51 -12.85 3.77
CA ILE A 15 -11.11 -12.51 2.38
C ILE A 15 -9.86 -13.33 2.04
N VAL A 16 -10.14 -14.55 1.59
CA VAL A 16 -9.27 -15.52 0.92
C VAL A 16 -8.29 -14.79 -0.03
N PHE A 17 -7.12 -14.45 0.49
CA PHE A 17 -5.95 -13.98 -0.26
C PHE A 17 -5.10 -15.15 -0.80
N LEU A 18 -5.71 -16.32 -0.97
CA LEU A 18 -5.01 -17.53 -1.41
C LEU A 18 -4.55 -17.49 -2.88
N GLY A 19 -5.07 -16.56 -3.71
CA GLY A 19 -4.82 -16.56 -5.16
C GLY A 19 -3.86 -15.48 -5.69
N LEU A 20 -3.40 -14.54 -4.87
CA LEU A 20 -2.66 -13.35 -5.32
C LEU A 20 -1.26 -13.26 -4.70
N MET A 21 -0.58 -14.39 -4.54
CA MET A 21 0.83 -14.37 -4.16
C MET A 21 1.71 -14.26 -5.42
N PRO A 22 2.67 -13.33 -5.44
CA PRO A 22 3.67 -13.28 -6.49
C PRO A 22 4.67 -14.40 -6.26
N THR A 23 5.17 -14.98 -7.34
CA THR A 23 6.39 -15.79 -7.45
C THR A 23 7.63 -15.20 -6.74
N ALA A 24 7.57 -13.98 -6.21
CA ALA A 24 8.64 -13.33 -5.45
C ALA A 24 8.87 -13.93 -4.05
N LEU A 25 7.83 -14.44 -3.36
CA LEU A 25 8.03 -15.20 -2.11
C LEU A 25 8.54 -16.61 -2.41
N SER A 26 8.08 -17.20 -3.51
CA SER A 26 8.52 -18.52 -3.99
C SER A 26 9.94 -18.54 -4.59
N GLN A 27 10.51 -17.38 -4.93
CA GLN A 27 11.91 -17.25 -5.37
C GLN A 27 12.92 -17.22 -4.23
N GLN A 28 12.47 -17.22 -2.97
CA GLN A 28 13.36 -17.51 -1.84
C GLN A 28 13.50 -19.03 -1.75
N GLU A 29 14.40 -19.57 -2.56
CA GLU A 29 14.79 -20.99 -2.70
C GLU A 29 15.31 -21.64 -1.40
N ALA A 30 15.14 -21.00 -0.23
CA ALA A 30 15.72 -21.38 1.05
C ALA A 30 14.77 -21.25 2.26
N MET A 31 13.50 -20.86 2.08
CA MET A 31 12.57 -20.76 3.23
C MET A 31 11.80 -22.06 3.45
N SER A 32 11.69 -22.49 4.71
CA SER A 32 10.88 -23.63 5.08
C SER A 32 9.38 -23.34 4.83
N PRO A 33 8.52 -24.37 4.68
CA PRO A 33 7.08 -24.18 4.54
C PRO A 33 6.46 -23.33 5.67
N GLU A 34 6.95 -23.51 6.90
CA GLU A 34 6.53 -22.74 8.07
C GLU A 34 6.93 -21.26 7.98
N GLU A 35 8.14 -20.97 7.49
CA GLU A 35 8.61 -19.60 7.28
C GLU A 35 7.82 -18.88 6.19
N VAL A 36 7.47 -19.60 5.11
CA VAL A 36 6.61 -19.08 4.05
C VAL A 36 5.22 -18.75 4.60
N GLU A 37 4.65 -19.61 5.43
CA GLU A 37 3.35 -19.37 6.05
C GLU A 37 3.37 -18.19 7.04
N ALA A 38 4.40 -18.11 7.89
CA ALA A 38 4.59 -16.98 8.78
C ALA A 38 4.76 -15.65 8.02
N ALA A 39 5.49 -15.66 6.90
CA ALA A 39 5.63 -14.50 6.02
C ALA A 39 4.28 -14.07 5.41
N LYS A 40 3.45 -15.04 4.98
CA LYS A 40 2.08 -14.76 4.50
C LYS A 40 1.22 -14.14 5.58
N GLN A 41 1.24 -14.68 6.80
CA GLN A 41 0.47 -14.15 7.92
C GLN A 41 0.89 -12.72 8.26
N ARG A 42 2.19 -12.43 8.32
CA ARG A 42 2.72 -11.07 8.54
C ARG A 42 2.28 -10.09 7.45
N LEU A 43 2.28 -10.53 6.19
CA LEU A 43 1.81 -9.71 5.06
C LEU A 43 0.31 -9.39 5.20
N ASN A 44 -0.50 -10.41 5.49
CA ASN A 44 -1.94 -10.25 5.68
C ASN A 44 -2.25 -9.30 6.84
N GLN A 45 -1.59 -9.47 7.99
CA GLN A 45 -1.73 -8.59 9.15
C GLN A 45 -1.33 -7.14 8.82
N SER A 46 -0.25 -6.95 8.05
CA SER A 46 0.16 -5.61 7.63
C SER A 46 -0.88 -4.93 6.73
N ILE A 47 -1.49 -5.68 5.81
CA ILE A 47 -2.56 -5.17 4.93
C ILE A 47 -3.81 -4.85 5.77
N GLU A 48 -4.20 -5.76 6.65
CA GLU A 48 -5.35 -5.58 7.54
C GLU A 48 -5.19 -4.33 8.42
N GLN A 49 -4.05 -4.18 9.07
CA GLN A 49 -3.76 -3.02 9.91
C GLN A 49 -3.81 -1.72 9.10
N ALA A 50 -3.29 -1.72 7.87
CA ALA A 50 -3.34 -0.56 6.98
C ALA A 50 -4.78 -0.18 6.60
N VAL A 51 -5.61 -1.17 6.26
CA VAL A 51 -7.03 -0.99 5.92
C VAL A 51 -7.79 -0.43 7.13
N LEU A 52 -7.62 -1.05 8.29
CA LEU A 52 -8.26 -0.63 9.55
C LEU A 52 -7.87 0.80 9.92
N THR A 53 -6.59 1.14 9.86
CA THR A 53 -6.10 2.49 10.18
C THR A 53 -6.75 3.55 9.29
N VAL A 54 -6.96 3.25 8.00
CA VAL A 54 -7.63 4.18 7.08
C VAL A 54 -9.12 4.28 7.39
N MET A 55 -9.80 3.15 7.61
CA MET A 55 -11.24 3.13 7.91
C MET A 55 -11.58 3.79 9.23
N ASP A 56 -10.77 3.60 10.28
CA ASP A 56 -10.92 4.26 11.58
C ASP A 56 -10.80 5.79 11.50
N GLY A 57 -10.09 6.29 10.48
CA GLY A 57 -9.97 7.72 10.21
C GLY A 57 -11.19 8.34 9.53
N ILE A 58 -12.23 7.56 9.20
CA ILE A 58 -13.38 7.99 8.40
C ILE A 58 -14.66 7.66 9.15
N GLU A 59 -15.58 8.62 9.24
CA GLU A 59 -16.93 8.37 9.73
C GLU A 59 -17.76 7.70 8.63
N LEU A 60 -17.73 6.36 8.57
CA LEU A 60 -18.43 5.56 7.57
C LEU A 60 -19.87 5.21 8.01
N HIS A 61 -20.79 5.20 7.05
CA HIS A 61 -22.10 4.55 7.22
C HIS A 61 -21.96 3.04 7.05
N GLU A 62 -22.85 2.24 7.66
CA GLU A 62 -22.81 0.77 7.59
C GLU A 62 -22.76 0.25 6.15
N VAL A 63 -23.53 0.85 5.25
CA VAL A 63 -23.57 0.50 3.82
C VAL A 63 -22.26 0.80 3.08
N GLN A 64 -21.42 1.70 3.61
CA GLN A 64 -20.14 2.08 3.00
C GLN A 64 -18.97 1.23 3.48
N VAL A 65 -19.11 0.54 4.62
CA VAL A 65 -18.01 -0.23 5.26
C VAL A 65 -17.42 -1.25 4.29
N VAL A 66 -18.25 -2.15 3.77
CA VAL A 66 -17.78 -3.25 2.89
C VAL A 66 -17.22 -2.73 1.56
N PRO A 67 -17.87 -1.80 0.84
CA PRO A 67 -17.31 -1.23 -0.39
C PRO A 67 -15.95 -0.53 -0.17
N VAL A 68 -15.81 0.26 0.90
CA VAL A 68 -14.55 0.94 1.24
C VAL A 68 -13.47 -0.07 1.56
N GLN A 69 -13.76 -1.05 2.40
CA GLN A 69 -12.85 -2.13 2.77
C GLN A 69 -12.32 -2.86 1.52
N LYS A 70 -13.21 -3.28 0.61
CA LYS A 70 -12.82 -3.94 -0.65
C LYS A 70 -11.94 -3.05 -1.52
N ALA A 71 -12.23 -1.76 -1.62
CA ALA A 71 -11.43 -0.81 -2.38
C ALA A 71 -10.02 -0.65 -1.79
N LEU A 72 -9.90 -0.54 -0.46
CA LEU A 72 -8.63 -0.43 0.25
C LEU A 72 -7.79 -1.71 0.15
N ILE A 73 -8.42 -2.88 0.32
CA ILE A 73 -7.76 -4.18 0.15
C ILE A 73 -7.19 -4.33 -1.27
N SER A 74 -7.98 -3.96 -2.28
CA SER A 74 -7.55 -3.96 -3.69
C SER A 74 -6.40 -3.01 -3.98
N TYR A 75 -6.12 -2.06 -3.08
CA TYR A 75 -5.00 -1.14 -3.16
C TYR A 75 -3.78 -1.64 -2.40
N PHE A 76 -3.94 -1.95 -1.11
CA PHE A 76 -2.81 -2.26 -0.22
C PHE A 76 -2.13 -3.57 -0.57
N ALA A 77 -2.86 -4.61 -0.99
CA ALA A 77 -2.27 -5.88 -1.36
C ALA A 77 -1.26 -5.75 -2.53
N PRO A 78 -1.64 -5.20 -3.71
CA PRO A 78 -0.67 -5.02 -4.78
C PRO A 78 0.41 -3.99 -4.47
N VAL A 79 0.14 -2.98 -3.63
CA VAL A 79 1.15 -2.02 -3.17
C VAL A 79 2.27 -2.72 -2.39
N GLN A 80 1.94 -3.59 -1.43
CA GLN A 80 2.94 -4.30 -0.65
C GLN A 80 3.80 -5.23 -1.52
N ILE A 81 3.17 -5.92 -2.47
CA ILE A 81 3.86 -6.74 -3.46
C ILE A 81 4.86 -5.92 -4.27
N GLU A 82 4.45 -4.77 -4.82
CA GLU A 82 5.33 -3.94 -5.64
C GLU A 82 6.46 -3.31 -4.81
N ARG A 83 6.20 -2.97 -3.53
CA ARG A 83 7.23 -2.51 -2.59
C ARG A 83 8.29 -3.58 -2.32
N MET A 84 7.88 -4.82 -2.06
CA MET A 84 8.81 -5.94 -1.89
C MET A 84 9.68 -6.14 -3.13
N LYS A 85 9.07 -6.10 -4.33
CA LYS A 85 9.81 -6.23 -5.58
C LYS A 85 10.79 -5.07 -5.80
N MET A 86 10.41 -3.84 -5.46
CA MET A 86 11.34 -2.70 -5.48
C MET A 86 12.49 -2.86 -4.49
N GLN A 87 12.25 -3.40 -3.29
CA GLN A 87 13.30 -3.66 -2.31
C GLN A 87 14.29 -4.73 -2.81
N ALA A 88 13.79 -5.80 -3.41
CA ALA A 88 14.63 -6.82 -4.05
C ALA A 88 15.48 -6.21 -5.18
N GLU A 89 14.89 -5.36 -6.02
CA GLU A 89 15.63 -4.67 -7.10
C GLU A 89 16.71 -3.73 -6.56
N ARG A 90 16.44 -3.02 -5.46
CA ARG A 90 17.43 -2.18 -4.77
C ARG A 90 18.58 -3.00 -4.19
N GLN A 91 18.30 -4.16 -3.62
CA GLN A 91 19.35 -5.06 -3.11
C GLN A 91 20.24 -5.57 -4.26
N LYS A 92 19.66 -5.90 -5.41
CA LYS A 92 20.42 -6.28 -6.62
C LYS A 92 21.36 -5.16 -7.05
N MET A 93 20.87 -3.92 -7.12
CA MET A 93 21.69 -2.75 -7.48
C MET A 93 22.82 -2.49 -6.48
N ALA A 94 22.58 -2.67 -5.17
CA ALA A 94 23.61 -2.51 -4.15
C ALA A 94 24.72 -3.57 -4.27
N ARG A 95 24.38 -4.78 -4.71
CA ARG A 95 25.34 -5.88 -4.92
C ARG A 95 26.09 -5.79 -6.26
N SER A 96 25.49 -5.19 -7.29
CA SER A 96 26.02 -5.20 -8.66
C SER A 96 27.07 -4.12 -8.98
N GLY A 97 27.55 -3.36 -7.99
CA GLY A 97 28.83 -2.63 -8.04
C GLY A 97 29.13 -1.69 -9.22
N GLY A 98 28.16 -1.28 -10.04
CA GLY A 98 28.39 -0.34 -11.15
C GLY A 98 28.48 -0.91 -12.57
N GLU A 99 27.99 -2.11 -12.86
CA GLU A 99 27.82 -2.56 -14.26
C GLU A 99 26.71 -1.74 -14.97
N GLY A 100 27.11 -0.73 -15.75
CA GLY A 100 26.23 0.32 -16.29
C GLY A 100 24.99 -0.17 -17.06
N GLN A 101 25.04 -1.35 -17.69
CA GLN A 101 23.90 -1.91 -18.43
C GLN A 101 22.85 -2.56 -17.50
N ARG A 102 23.29 -3.25 -16.44
CA ARG A 102 22.39 -3.81 -15.41
C ARG A 102 21.78 -2.71 -14.53
N VAL A 103 22.55 -1.66 -14.22
CA VAL A 103 22.04 -0.49 -13.49
C VAL A 103 20.92 0.23 -14.25
N ARG A 104 21.02 0.33 -15.59
CA ARG A 104 19.98 0.94 -16.41
C ARG A 104 18.68 0.13 -16.42
N GLY A 105 18.76 -1.19 -16.64
CA GLY A 105 17.58 -2.07 -16.60
C GLY A 105 16.88 -2.08 -15.24
N ASN A 106 17.65 -2.11 -14.15
CA ASN A 106 17.11 -2.09 -12.79
C ASN A 106 16.45 -0.74 -12.46
N ARG A 107 17.00 0.37 -12.99
CA ARG A 107 16.40 1.71 -12.86
C ARG A 107 15.08 1.82 -13.62
N GLU A 108 15.00 1.31 -14.84
CA GLU A 108 13.76 1.26 -15.63
C GLU A 108 12.69 0.41 -14.93
N ALA A 109 13.06 -0.74 -14.36
CA ALA A 109 12.16 -1.58 -13.58
C ALA A 109 11.60 -0.85 -12.35
N ILE A 110 12.43 -0.09 -11.62
CA ILE A 110 11.97 0.72 -10.49
C ILE A 110 11.00 1.81 -10.95
N MET A 111 11.30 2.50 -12.05
CA MET A 111 10.41 3.54 -12.60
C MET A 111 9.06 2.97 -13.03
N ALA A 112 9.04 1.81 -13.69
CA ALA A 112 7.80 1.12 -14.06
C ALA A 112 6.97 0.73 -12.83
N ARG A 113 7.62 0.24 -11.76
CA ARG A 113 6.94 -0.07 -10.49
C ARG A 113 6.38 1.18 -9.81
N MET A 114 7.11 2.29 -9.84
CA MET A 114 6.64 3.58 -9.33
C MET A 114 5.40 4.07 -10.07
N ALA A 115 5.39 4.00 -11.41
CA ALA A 115 4.21 4.32 -12.22
C ALA A 115 3.02 3.41 -11.86
N LYS A 116 3.26 2.11 -11.64
CA LYS A 116 2.22 1.17 -11.20
C LYS A 116 1.64 1.53 -9.84
N LEU A 117 2.47 1.90 -8.86
CA LEU A 117 2.02 2.36 -7.54
C LEU A 117 1.17 3.64 -7.64
N GLN A 118 1.56 4.59 -8.50
CA GLN A 118 0.79 5.80 -8.74
C GLN A 118 -0.57 5.50 -9.39
N LYS A 119 -0.62 4.56 -10.34
CA LYS A 119 -1.86 4.09 -10.94
C LYS A 119 -2.79 3.46 -9.90
N LEU A 120 -2.27 2.56 -9.07
CA LEU A 120 -3.03 1.94 -7.98
C LEU A 120 -3.63 2.99 -7.03
N ARG A 121 -2.87 4.05 -6.69
CA ARG A 121 -3.38 5.15 -5.85
C ARG A 121 -4.51 5.91 -6.55
N SER A 122 -4.34 6.20 -7.83
CA SER A 122 -5.36 6.89 -8.62
C SER A 122 -6.65 6.06 -8.75
N ASP A 123 -6.52 4.75 -8.91
CA ASP A 123 -7.65 3.83 -9.08
C ASP A 123 -8.44 3.68 -7.77
N VAL A 124 -7.76 3.57 -6.62
CA VAL A 124 -8.47 3.55 -5.32
C VAL A 124 -9.12 4.89 -5.01
N ASP A 125 -8.46 6.01 -5.30
CA ASP A 125 -9.04 7.35 -5.10
C ASP A 125 -10.32 7.52 -5.93
N LYS A 126 -10.38 6.99 -7.16
CA LYS A 126 -11.59 7.00 -8.00
C LYS A 126 -12.70 6.15 -7.39
N LYS A 127 -12.40 4.92 -6.95
CA LYS A 127 -13.38 4.02 -6.32
C LYS A 127 -13.93 4.63 -5.03
N ILE A 128 -13.07 5.18 -4.19
CA ILE A 128 -13.46 5.79 -2.93
C ILE A 128 -14.31 7.05 -3.15
N LYS A 129 -14.00 7.88 -4.16
CA LYS A 129 -14.86 9.02 -4.55
C LYS A 129 -16.28 8.64 -4.97
N ALA A 130 -16.47 7.43 -5.52
CA ALA A 130 -17.79 6.94 -5.89
C ALA A 130 -18.59 6.41 -4.69
N ILE A 131 -17.94 6.12 -3.57
CA ILE A 131 -18.57 5.53 -2.36
C ILE A 131 -18.79 6.58 -1.28
N LEU A 132 -17.83 7.48 -1.10
CA LEU A 132 -17.79 8.43 0.00
C LEU A 132 -18.32 9.81 -0.38
N GLU A 133 -18.94 10.47 0.58
CA GLU A 133 -19.34 11.86 0.48
C GLU A 133 -18.13 12.81 0.52
N LYS A 134 -18.33 14.05 0.05
CA LYS A 134 -17.28 15.07 0.00
C LYS A 134 -16.63 15.34 1.36
N LYS A 135 -17.39 15.28 2.46
CA LYS A 135 -16.87 15.45 3.83
C LYS A 135 -15.98 14.28 4.24
N GLN A 136 -16.44 13.05 4.00
CA GLN A 136 -15.70 11.81 4.29
C GLN A 136 -14.40 11.70 3.48
N LEU A 137 -14.39 12.21 2.23
CA LEU A 137 -13.20 12.20 1.37
C LEU A 137 -12.01 12.99 1.94
N LYS A 138 -12.26 14.05 2.72
CA LYS A 138 -11.18 14.80 3.37
C LYS A 138 -10.51 13.96 4.46
N SER A 139 -11.31 13.28 5.27
CA SER A 139 -10.82 12.37 6.32
C SER A 139 -10.11 11.15 5.73
N TYR A 140 -10.66 10.59 4.65
CA TYR A 140 -10.00 9.52 3.89
C TYR A 140 -8.60 9.92 3.43
N ARG A 141 -8.44 11.10 2.79
CA ARG A 141 -7.12 11.56 2.34
C ARG A 141 -6.14 11.72 3.50
N ALA A 142 -6.58 12.32 4.60
CA ALA A 142 -5.75 12.49 5.79
C ALA A 142 -5.34 11.16 6.42
N ALA A 143 -6.24 10.18 6.50
CA ALA A 143 -5.95 8.85 7.01
C ALA A 143 -5.01 8.07 6.07
N MET A 144 -5.24 8.19 4.76
CA MET A 144 -4.42 7.56 3.73
C MET A 144 -2.99 8.13 3.71
N ASP A 145 -2.82 9.43 3.92
CA ASP A 145 -1.48 10.04 4.00
C ASP A 145 -0.69 9.62 5.25
N LYS A 146 -1.35 9.17 6.34
CA LYS A 146 -0.67 8.60 7.51
C LYS A 146 -0.08 7.22 7.23
N VAL A 147 -0.82 6.38 6.50
CA VAL A 147 -0.40 5.00 6.20
C VAL A 147 0.52 4.95 4.98
N MET A 148 0.26 5.79 4.00
CA MET A 148 1.04 5.87 2.78
C MET A 148 1.19 7.33 2.35
N PRO A 149 2.17 8.04 2.93
CA PRO A 149 2.40 9.43 2.60
C PRO A 149 2.67 9.55 1.11
N THR A 150 1.95 10.46 0.47
CA THR A 150 2.23 10.84 -0.90
C THR A 150 3.70 11.21 -0.98
N GLN A 151 4.46 10.51 -1.81
CA GLN A 151 5.90 10.70 -1.92
C GLN A 151 6.13 12.10 -2.49
N ARG A 152 6.27 13.08 -1.60
CA ARG A 152 6.66 14.44 -1.97
C ARG A 152 8.03 14.29 -2.64
N ARG A 153 8.14 14.76 -3.88
CA ARG A 153 9.44 14.83 -4.57
C ARG A 153 10.47 15.42 -3.59
N PRO A 154 11.63 14.78 -3.37
CA PRO A 154 12.75 15.47 -2.76
C PRO A 154 13.11 16.62 -3.71
N GLY A 155 12.77 17.85 -3.31
CA GLY A 155 12.84 19.04 -4.16
C GLY A 155 11.92 20.18 -3.74
N GLY A 156 10.98 19.96 -2.80
CA GLY A 156 10.10 21.00 -2.26
C GLY A 156 10.42 21.41 -0.83
N ARG A 157 11.65 21.85 -0.55
CA ARG A 157 12.01 22.64 0.63
C ARG A 157 12.25 24.04 0.08
N GLY A 158 11.24 24.91 0.06
CA GLY A 158 10.94 25.72 1.22
C GLY A 158 11.76 27.01 1.18
N GLY A 159 11.64 27.79 0.11
CA GLY A 159 11.90 29.23 0.17
C GLY A 159 10.57 29.92 0.48
N PRO A 160 10.52 30.70 1.58
CA PRO A 160 10.05 32.08 1.44
C PRO A 160 10.76 33.09 2.39
N GLY A 161 11.03 34.29 1.86
CA GLY A 161 11.34 35.53 2.60
C GLY A 161 12.83 35.73 2.93
N GLY A 162 13.51 36.82 2.57
CA GLY A 162 13.04 38.19 2.40
C GLY A 162 12.93 38.87 3.78
N GLY A 163 13.96 39.64 4.16
CA GLY A 163 13.88 40.63 5.24
C GLY A 163 14.64 40.31 6.52
N ARG A 164 15.97 40.46 6.50
CA ARG A 164 16.72 41.50 7.23
C ARG A 164 18.15 41.53 6.72
#